data_AF-A0AAD4WDM6-F1
#
_entry.id   AF-A0AAD4WDM6-F1
#
_cell.length_a   1.000
_cell.length_b   1.000
_cell.length_c   1.000
_cell.angle_alpha   90.00
_cell.angle_beta   90.00
_cell.angle_gamma   90.00
#
_symmetry.space_group_name_H-M   'P 1'
#
loop_
_entity.id
_entity.type
_entity.pdbx_description
1 polymer ?
#
loop_
_entity_poly.entity_id
_entity_poly.type
_entity_poly.pdbx_seq_one_letter_code
_entity_poly.pdbx_strand_id
1 'polypeptide(L)' 'MRIHNSEHGCDSKRKHGWSSEVSRARKSLASVRVEGTLQALVEPEKLKSQDGWVVFQNIDGLTVSGGGTFDGQGSIA' A
#
# COMPACT_ATOMS: atom_id res chain seq x y z
N MET A 1 15.21 -42.49 -53.66
CA MET A 1 14.77 -41.08 -53.77
C MET A 1 14.36 -40.61 -52.38
N ARG A 2 15.18 -39.77 -51.73
CA ARG A 2 14.77 -39.05 -50.51
C ARG A 2 14.22 -37.71 -50.96
N ILE A 3 13.03 -37.36 -50.50
CA ILE A 3 12.50 -36.00 -50.62
C ILE A 3 12.18 -35.58 -49.18
N HIS A 4 12.96 -34.63 -48.66
CA HIS A 4 12.54 -33.83 -47.51
C HIS A 4 11.47 -32.85 -48.00
N ASN A 5 10.45 -32.60 -47.18
CA ASN A 5 9.76 -31.32 -47.21
C ASN A 5 9.36 -30.92 -45.79
N SER A 6 9.95 -29.80 -45.36
CA SER A 6 9.59 -29.01 -44.19
C SER A 6 8.27 -28.29 -44.43
N GLU A 7 7.44 -28.23 -43.40
CA GLU A 7 7.05 -27.01 -42.68
C GLU A 7 5.73 -27.24 -41.91
N HIS A 8 5.61 -26.50 -40.80
CA HIS A 8 4.40 -26.26 -40.02
C HIS A 8 3.90 -27.39 -39.11
N GLY A 9 4.44 -27.41 -37.90
CA GLY A 9 3.88 -28.15 -36.78
C GLY A 9 4.30 -27.57 -35.43
N CYS A 10 3.96 -26.30 -35.16
CA CYS A 10 3.99 -25.83 -33.77
C CYS A 10 2.69 -26.30 -33.11
N ASP A 11 2.79 -27.51 -32.56
CA ASP A 11 1.70 -28.27 -31.98
C ASP A 11 1.06 -27.53 -30.81
N SER A 12 -0.26 -27.68 -30.76
CA SER A 12 -1.16 -27.01 -29.85
C SER A 12 -1.02 -27.55 -28.43
N LYS A 13 -1.25 -26.65 -27.45
CA LYS A 13 -1.50 -26.92 -26.02
C LYS A 13 -0.30 -27.06 -25.08
N ARG A 14 0.30 -25.91 -24.71
CA ARG A 14 0.75 -25.70 -23.31
C ARG A 14 -0.23 -24.79 -22.56
N LYS A 15 -1.18 -25.51 -21.97
CA LYS A 15 -1.90 -25.26 -20.72
C LYS A 15 -1.63 -23.91 -20.06
N HIS A 16 -2.71 -23.14 -19.95
CA HIS A 16 -3.00 -22.12 -18.96
C HIS A 16 -2.18 -22.29 -17.67
N GLY A 17 -1.29 -21.34 -17.47
CA GLY A 17 -0.51 -21.16 -16.26
C GLY A 17 0.12 -19.79 -16.37
N TRP A 18 -0.73 -18.75 -16.44
CA TRP A 18 -0.28 -17.41 -16.13
C TRP A 18 0.38 -17.54 -14.77
N SER A 19 1.71 -17.47 -14.74
CA SER A 19 2.46 -17.37 -13.50
C SER A 19 1.98 -16.07 -12.88
N SER A 20 0.97 -16.17 -12.03
CA SER A 20 0.71 -15.19 -11.01
C SER A 20 1.87 -15.32 -10.04
N GLU A 21 3.05 -14.89 -10.47
CA GLU A 21 3.88 -14.12 -9.57
C GLU A 21 2.96 -12.97 -9.16
N VAL A 22 2.25 -13.22 -8.06
CA VAL A 22 1.61 -12.20 -7.26
C VAL A 22 2.77 -11.27 -6.95
N SER A 23 2.91 -10.23 -7.76
CA SER A 23 3.66 -9.04 -7.48
C SER A 23 2.95 -8.43 -6.28
N ARG A 24 3.18 -9.06 -5.12
CA ARG A 24 2.68 -8.63 -3.83
C ARG A 24 3.26 -7.24 -3.68
N ALA A 25 2.43 -6.25 -3.98
CA ALA A 25 2.82 -4.86 -3.95
C ALA A 25 3.54 -4.66 -2.62
N ARG A 26 4.84 -4.32 -2.68
CA ARG A 26 5.63 -4.08 -1.49
C ARG A 26 5.06 -2.81 -0.90
N LYS A 27 4.24 -2.91 0.15
CA LYS A 27 3.88 -1.70 0.87
C LYS A 27 5.11 -1.30 1.69
N SER A 28 5.22 -0.02 2.00
CA SER A 28 6.41 0.52 2.66
C SER A 28 6.35 0.32 4.17
N LEU A 29 7.53 0.27 4.80
CA LEU A 29 7.67 0.45 6.23
C LEU A 29 7.86 1.95 6.51
N ALA A 30 7.03 2.52 7.37
CA ALA A 30 7.10 3.93 7.74
C ALA A 30 7.57 4.09 9.20
N SER A 31 8.48 5.05 9.42
CA SER A 31 8.92 5.47 10.76
C SER A 31 8.68 6.96 10.92
N VAL A 32 7.92 7.34 11.95
CA VAL A 32 7.62 8.73 12.29
C VAL A 32 8.18 9.03 13.69
N ARG A 33 8.90 10.14 13.82
CA ARG A 33 9.38 10.63 15.11
C ARG A 33 8.71 11.95 15.44
N VAL A 34 8.05 12.01 16.58
CA VAL A 34 7.29 13.17 17.05
C VAL A 34 7.91 13.70 18.32
N GLU A 35 8.38 14.94 18.27
CA GLU A 35 9.03 15.61 19.41
C GLU A 35 8.22 16.79 19.95
N GLY A 36 7.27 17.30 19.16
CA GLY A 36 6.37 18.39 19.55
C GLY A 36 4.91 17.93 19.61
N THR A 37 3.98 18.88 19.53
CA THR A 37 2.54 18.58 19.53
C THR A 37 1.96 18.69 18.13
N LEU A 38 1.40 17.60 17.62
CA LEU A 38 0.48 17.57 16.49
C LEU A 38 -0.93 17.78 17.02
N GLN A 39 -1.46 18.99 16.85
CA GLN A 39 -2.79 19.36 17.35
C GLN A 39 -3.81 19.29 16.21
N ALA A 40 -4.92 18.60 16.47
CA ALA A 40 -6.07 18.52 15.57
C ALA A 40 -6.78 19.88 15.46
N LEU A 41 -7.52 20.05 14.36
CA LEU A 41 -8.45 21.17 14.25
C LEU A 41 -9.62 20.96 15.22
N VAL A 42 -10.00 22.02 15.94
CA VAL A 42 -11.16 22.03 16.86
C VAL A 42 -12.49 21.88 16.13
N GLU A 43 -12.51 22.18 14.83
CA GLU A 43 -13.68 22.09 13.97
C GLU A 43 -13.51 20.90 13.01
N PRO A 44 -14.01 19.69 13.35
CA PRO A 44 -13.88 18.49 12.51
C PRO A 44 -14.45 18.68 11.10
N GLU A 45 -15.45 19.54 10.94
CA GLU A 45 -16.06 19.88 9.65
C GLU A 45 -15.09 20.58 8.68
N LYS A 46 -14.03 21.21 9.20
CA LYS A 46 -12.96 21.80 8.38
C LYS A 46 -11.99 20.76 7.85
N LEU A 47 -12.06 19.55 8.37
CA LEU A 47 -11.21 18.47 7.95
C LEU A 47 -11.74 17.92 6.63
N LYS A 48 -11.00 18.19 5.55
CA LYS A 48 -11.35 17.74 4.20
C LYS A 48 -11.33 16.21 4.03
N SER A 49 -10.65 15.52 4.96
CA SER A 49 -10.52 14.08 4.97
C SER A 49 -11.57 13.46 5.88
N GLN A 50 -12.35 12.52 5.34
CA GLN A 50 -13.25 11.69 6.16
C GLN A 50 -12.50 10.60 6.93
N ASP A 51 -11.24 10.32 6.55
CA ASP A 51 -10.44 9.23 7.14
C ASP A 51 -9.77 9.63 8.47
N GLY A 52 -9.87 10.90 8.86
CA GLY A 52 -9.30 11.44 10.10
C GLY A 52 -8.22 12.50 9.89
N TRP A 53 -7.75 13.05 11.01
CA TRP A 53 -6.84 14.21 11.06
C TRP A 53 -5.34 13.85 11.03
N VAL A 54 -5.00 12.59 11.32
CA VAL A 54 -3.70 11.97 11.00
C VAL A 54 -3.96 10.61 10.42
N VAL A 55 -3.44 10.35 9.21
CA VAL A 55 -3.76 9.14 8.45
C VAL A 55 -2.48 8.56 7.85
N PHE A 56 -2.24 7.27 8.12
CA PHE A 56 -1.19 6.48 7.49
C PHE A 56 -1.84 5.39 6.64
N GLN A 57 -1.76 5.51 5.32
CA GLN A 57 -2.39 4.57 4.38
C GLN A 57 -1.34 3.80 3.58
N ASN A 58 -1.72 2.60 3.15
CA ASN A 58 -0.95 1.76 2.23
C ASN A 58 0.49 1.44 2.72
N ILE A 59 0.65 1.17 4.01
CA ILE A 59 1.91 0.75 4.62
C ILE A 59 1.80 -0.68 5.19
N ASP A 60 2.91 -1.42 5.17
CA ASP A 60 3.02 -2.78 5.75
C ASP A 60 3.46 -2.74 7.21
N GLY A 61 3.98 -1.61 7.68
CA GLY A 61 4.32 -1.39 9.08
C GLY A 61 4.51 0.08 9.42
N LEU A 62 4.20 0.45 10.66
CA LEU A 62 4.36 1.79 11.21
C LEU A 62 5.12 1.71 12.53
N THR A 63 6.15 2.52 12.69
CA THR A 63 6.76 2.84 13.98
C THR A 63 6.56 4.31 14.28
N VAL A 64 6.00 4.63 15.45
CA VAL A 64 5.91 5.99 15.97
C VAL A 64 6.77 6.08 17.22
N SER A 65 7.62 7.10 17.31
CA SER A 65 8.61 7.26 18.38
C SER A 65 8.79 8.74 18.76
N GLY A 66 9.52 9.02 19.84
CA GLY A 66 9.76 10.37 20.36
C GLY A 66 8.92 10.69 21.60
N GLY A 67 9.12 11.88 22.18
CA GLY A 67 8.45 12.33 23.41
C GLY A 67 7.26 13.26 23.19
N GLY A 68 6.86 13.49 21.93
CA GLY A 68 5.82 14.44 21.57
C GLY A 68 4.39 13.94 21.78
N THR A 69 3.41 14.71 21.29
CA THR A 69 1.97 14.50 21.55
C THR A 69 1.14 14.60 20.28
N PHE A 70 0.15 13.71 20.14
CA PHE A 70 -0.98 13.89 19.21
C PHE A 70 -2.18 14.38 20.02
N ASP A 71 -2.53 15.65 19.89
CA ASP A 71 -3.63 16.26 20.62
C ASP A 71 -4.89 16.30 19.73
N GLY A 72 -5.84 15.42 20.02
CA GLY A 72 -7.06 15.25 19.22
C GLY A 72 -8.13 16.32 19.42
N GLN A 73 -7.98 17.22 20.39
CA GLN A 73 -8.97 18.28 20.70
C GLN A 73 -10.42 17.79 20.85
N GLY A 74 -10.63 16.52 21.19
CA GLY A 74 -11.95 15.98 21.47
C GLY A 74 -12.48 16.47 22.81
N SER A 75 -13.79 16.69 22.91
CA SER A 75 -14.42 17.01 24.20
C SER A 75 -14.29 15.84 25.18
N ILE A 76 -13.92 16.14 26.42
CA ILE A 76 -14.01 15.17 27.52
C ILE A 76 -15.50 15.03 27.87
N ALA A 77 -16.00 13.79 27.87
CA ALA A 77 -17.38 13.44 28.22
C ALA A 77 -17.62 13.53 29.73
#